data_AF-A0A936MIU3-F1
#
_entry.id   AF-A0A936MIU3-F1
#
_cell.length_a   1.000
_cell.length_b   1.000
_cell.length_c   1.000
_cell.angle_alpha   90.00
_cell.angle_beta   90.00
_cell.angle_gamma   90.00
#
_symmetry.space_group_name_H-M   'P 1'
#
loop_
_entity.id
_entity.type
_entity.pdbx_description
1 polymer ?
#
loop_
_entity_poly.entity_id
_entity_poly.type
_entity_poly.pdbx_seq_one_letter_code
_entity_poly.pdbx_strand_id
1 'polypeptide(L)'
;MDIILHHESKDWKLEIEELSVELSALFDERDYLKNVLLPNIEREYLCELGELELRKFILMVEIKKTKYMTELIQAYINRREIPDFDIIHHTIFEEFKAWEFEMGERAASIDRARNESKMARFATHEETIKCRKLFREIVKKLHPDVIGEHTEAQKFSGCRRNMLIQFAILMNSDQLL
;
A
#
# COMPACT_ATOMS: atom_id res chain seq x y z
N MET A 1 41.47 14.84 34.25
CA MET A 1 42.03 13.63 33.60
C MET A 1 41.36 13.59 32.25
N ASP A 2 42.00 14.17 31.25
CA ASP A 2 41.39 14.36 29.93
C ASP A 2 41.41 13.02 29.20
N ILE A 3 40.22 12.49 28.92
CA ILE A 3 40.07 11.24 28.17
C ILE A 3 40.43 11.55 26.72
N ILE A 4 41.66 11.22 26.33
CA ILE A 4 42.10 11.29 24.93
C ILE A 4 41.42 10.13 24.20
N LEU A 5 40.38 10.44 23.42
CA LEU A 5 39.75 9.49 22.51
C LEU A 5 40.80 9.07 21.47
N HIS A 6 41.08 7.77 21.36
CA HIS A 6 41.92 7.19 20.30
C HIS A 6 41.37 7.63 18.94
N HIS A 7 42.24 8.11 18.03
CA HIS A 7 41.84 8.70 16.75
C HIS A 7 40.80 7.87 15.97
N GLU A 8 41.03 6.58 15.83
CA GLU A 8 40.08 5.62 15.23
C GLU A 8 38.70 5.67 15.92
N SER A 9 38.63 5.75 17.26
CA SER A 9 37.35 5.81 17.98
C SER A 9 36.53 7.06 17.67
N LYS A 10 37.17 8.14 17.23
CA LYS A 10 36.47 9.36 16.81
C LYS A 10 35.96 9.21 15.38
N ASP A 11 36.76 8.59 14.51
CA ASP A 11 36.41 8.34 13.10
C ASP A 11 35.24 7.33 13.00
N TRP A 12 35.26 6.24 13.79
CA TRP A 12 34.16 5.28 13.87
C TRP A 12 32.84 5.91 14.34
N LYS A 13 32.90 6.88 15.25
CA LYS A 13 31.69 7.58 15.72
C LYS A 13 31.10 8.47 14.63
N LEU A 14 31.95 9.14 13.86
CA LEU A 14 31.53 9.97 12.75
C LEU A 14 30.88 9.12 11.65
N GLU A 15 31.50 7.98 11.32
CA GLU A 15 30.95 7.02 10.36
C GLU A 15 29.62 6.43 10.82
N ILE A 16 29.47 6.10 12.11
CA ILE A 16 28.19 5.66 12.68
C ILE A 16 27.12 6.76 12.58
N GLU A 17 27.48 8.02 12.82
CA GLU A 17 26.56 9.15 12.68
C GLU A 17 26.12 9.34 11.22
N GLU A 18 27.06 9.30 10.28
CA GLU A 18 26.80 9.40 8.84
C GLU A 18 25.89 8.27 8.36
N LEU A 19 26.23 7.01 8.68
CA LEU A 19 25.42 5.84 8.34
C LEU A 19 24.04 5.89 9.01
N SER A 20 23.93 6.42 10.23
CA SER A 20 22.63 6.57 10.89
C SER A 20 21.75 7.61 10.19
N VAL A 21 22.33 8.69 9.66
CA VAL A 21 21.59 9.69 8.90
C VAL A 21 21.14 9.12 7.56
N GLU A 22 22.02 8.43 6.85
CA GLU A 22 21.70 7.78 5.58
C GLU A 22 20.61 6.72 5.76
N LEU A 23 20.72 5.87 6.78
CA LEU A 23 19.70 4.86 7.08
C LEU A 23 18.33 5.48 7.39
N SER A 24 18.30 6.62 8.10
CA SER A 24 17.06 7.33 8.36
C SER A 24 16.42 7.85 7.08
N ALA A 25 17.22 8.47 6.21
CA ALA A 25 16.75 8.97 4.92
C ALA A 25 16.19 7.85 4.03
N LEU A 26 16.88 6.71 3.95
CA LEU A 26 16.42 5.54 3.21
C LEU A 26 15.13 4.94 3.79
N PHE A 27 14.98 4.95 5.12
CA PHE A 27 13.75 4.50 5.77
C PHE A 27 12.57 5.40 5.42
N ASP A 28 12.77 6.71 5.46
CA ASP A 28 11.75 7.71 5.12
C ASP A 28 11.36 7.60 3.64
N GLU A 29 12.34 7.45 2.74
CA GLU A 29 12.10 7.26 1.31
C GLU A 29 11.29 5.98 1.07
N ARG A 30 11.70 4.85 1.66
CA ARG A 30 10.96 3.59 1.54
C ARG A 30 9.53 3.74 2.05
N ASP A 31 9.32 4.45 3.16
CA ASP A 31 7.98 4.67 3.72
C ASP A 31 7.11 5.52 2.79
N TYR A 32 7.66 6.62 2.26
CA TYR A 32 6.99 7.46 1.27
C TYR A 32 6.62 6.68 0.01
N LEU A 33 7.56 5.91 -0.55
CA LEU A 33 7.32 5.12 -1.76
C LEU A 33 6.20 4.10 -1.52
N LYS A 34 6.24 3.39 -0.39
CA LYS A 34 5.31 2.30 -0.10
C LYS A 34 3.91 2.77 0.28
N ASN A 35 3.83 3.82 1.10
CA ASN A 35 2.57 4.22 1.73
C ASN A 35 1.90 5.43 1.06
N VAL A 36 2.65 6.19 0.27
CA VAL A 36 2.14 7.39 -0.40
C VAL A 36 2.18 7.24 -1.92
N LEU A 37 3.37 7.00 -2.49
CA LEU A 37 3.51 7.00 -3.95
C LEU A 37 2.80 5.81 -4.59
N LEU A 38 3.08 4.59 -4.14
CA LEU A 38 2.54 3.37 -4.73
C LEU A 38 0.99 3.33 -4.69
N PRO A 39 0.32 3.58 -3.55
CA PRO A 39 -1.15 3.55 -3.51
C PRO A 39 -1.79 4.62 -4.40
N ASN A 40 -1.13 5.79 -4.56
CA ASN A 40 -1.62 6.85 -5.43
C ASN A 40 -1.55 6.46 -6.90
N ILE A 41 -0.43 5.87 -7.34
CA ILE A 41 -0.26 5.38 -8.72
C ILE A 41 -1.24 4.23 -8.99
N GLU A 42 -1.38 3.29 -8.06
CA GLU A 42 -2.34 2.17 -8.17
C GLU A 42 -3.78 2.68 -8.31
N ARG A 43 -4.16 3.68 -7.50
CA ARG A 43 -5.49 4.30 -7.57
C ARG A 43 -5.72 4.98 -8.92
N GLU A 44 -4.73 5.75 -9.40
CA GLU A 44 -4.81 6.42 -10.71
C GLU A 44 -4.93 5.38 -11.84
N TYR A 45 -4.11 4.34 -11.79
CA TYR A 45 -4.19 3.20 -12.70
C TYR A 45 -5.59 2.56 -12.72
N LEU A 46 -6.15 2.26 -11.54
CA LEU A 46 -7.48 1.66 -11.43
C LEU A 46 -8.60 2.58 -11.94
N CYS A 47 -8.46 3.90 -11.74
CA CYS A 47 -9.43 4.88 -12.23
C CYS A 47 -9.41 5.02 -13.76
N GLU A 48 -8.22 5.03 -14.37
CA GLU A 48 -8.05 5.27 -15.80
C GLU A 48 -8.15 4.00 -16.65
N LEU A 49 -7.49 2.91 -16.22
CA LEU A 49 -7.37 1.66 -16.99
C LEU A 49 -8.22 0.51 -16.44
N GLY A 50 -8.51 0.52 -15.14
CA GLY A 50 -9.15 -0.61 -14.46
C GLY A 50 -10.47 -1.05 -15.09
N GLU A 51 -11.34 -0.11 -15.50
CA GLU A 51 -12.61 -0.44 -16.16
C GLU A 51 -12.43 -1.14 -17.51
N LEU A 52 -11.42 -0.72 -18.28
CA LEU A 52 -11.12 -1.33 -19.58
C LEU A 52 -10.59 -2.75 -19.41
N GLU A 53 -9.73 -2.98 -18.42
CA GLU A 53 -9.21 -4.30 -18.09
C GLU A 53 -10.30 -5.24 -17.57
N LEU A 54 -11.17 -4.74 -16.69
CA LEU A 54 -12.33 -5.50 -16.24
C LEU A 54 -13.23 -5.86 -17.42
N ARG A 55 -13.56 -4.91 -18.29
CA ARG A 55 -14.39 -5.16 -19.47
C ARG A 55 -13.78 -6.20 -20.41
N LYS A 56 -12.47 -6.12 -20.65
CA LYS A 56 -11.72 -7.12 -21.42
C LYS A 56 -11.81 -8.50 -20.77
N PHE A 57 -11.66 -8.56 -19.46
CA PHE A 57 -11.72 -9.80 -18.69
C PHE A 57 -13.11 -10.44 -18.75
N ILE A 58 -14.17 -9.65 -18.57
CA ILE A 58 -15.57 -10.11 -18.70
C ILE A 58 -15.80 -10.75 -20.08
N LEU A 59 -15.43 -10.06 -21.16
CA LEU A 59 -15.59 -10.57 -22.52
C LEU A 59 -14.79 -11.86 -22.75
N MET A 60 -13.57 -11.95 -22.21
CA MET A 60 -12.76 -13.16 -22.30
C MET A 60 -13.44 -14.35 -21.60
N VAL A 61 -14.02 -14.14 -20.43
CA VAL A 61 -14.76 -15.16 -19.68
C VAL A 61 -16.01 -15.60 -20.45
N GLU A 62 -16.77 -14.67 -21.02
CA GLU A 62 -17.95 -14.96 -21.84
C GLU A 62 -17.61 -15.80 -23.08
N ILE A 63 -16.53 -15.45 -23.78
CA ILE A 63 -16.03 -16.22 -24.93
C ILE A 63 -15.69 -17.65 -24.48
N LYS A 64 -15.03 -17.79 -23.33
CA LYS A 64 -14.63 -19.10 -22.81
C LYS A 64 -15.83 -19.93 -22.36
N LYS A 65 -16.82 -19.33 -21.68
CA LYS A 65 -18.10 -19.98 -21.32
C LYS A 65 -18.82 -20.51 -22.56
N THR A 66 -18.91 -19.68 -23.60
CA THR A 66 -19.57 -20.04 -24.86
C THR A 66 -18.86 -21.21 -25.54
N LYS A 67 -17.53 -21.17 -25.64
CA LYS A 67 -16.73 -22.27 -26.20
C LYS A 67 -16.93 -23.57 -25.41
N TYR A 68 -16.82 -23.50 -24.09
CA TYR A 68 -16.98 -24.68 -23.24
C TYR A 68 -18.39 -25.29 -23.36
N MET A 69 -19.43 -24.45 -23.43
CA MET A 69 -20.79 -24.90 -23.71
C MET A 69 -20.91 -25.64 -25.05
N THR A 70 -20.31 -25.09 -26.12
CA THR A 70 -20.32 -25.75 -27.43
C THR A 70 -19.57 -27.08 -27.42
N GLU A 71 -18.47 -27.18 -26.68
CA GLU A 71 -17.70 -28.42 -26.52
C GLU A 71 -18.51 -29.50 -25.79
N LEU A 72 -19.20 -29.12 -24.71
CA LEU A 72 -20.08 -30.03 -23.97
C LEU A 72 -21.22 -30.55 -24.86
N ILE A 73 -21.94 -29.66 -25.55
CA ILE A 73 -23.02 -30.05 -26.46
C ILE A 73 -22.48 -30.96 -27.57
N GLN A 74 -21.33 -30.63 -28.15
CA GLN A 74 -20.71 -31.46 -29.19
C GLN A 74 -20.34 -32.85 -28.66
N ALA A 75 -19.89 -32.95 -27.41
CA ALA A 75 -19.60 -34.24 -26.78
C ALA A 75 -20.85 -35.13 -26.63
N TYR A 76 -22.00 -34.56 -26.27
CA TYR A 76 -23.28 -35.28 -26.25
C TYR A 76 -23.69 -35.75 -27.65
N ILE A 77 -23.60 -34.88 -28.64
CA ILE A 77 -23.91 -35.20 -30.05
C ILE A 77 -23.03 -36.36 -30.55
N ASN A 78 -21.73 -36.33 -30.25
CA ASN A 78 -20.79 -37.37 -30.64
C ASN A 78 -21.11 -38.74 -30.02
N ARG A 79 -21.75 -38.76 -28.84
CA ARG A 79 -22.23 -39.97 -28.16
C ARG A 79 -23.63 -40.40 -28.60
N ARG A 80 -24.29 -39.62 -29.46
CA ARG A 80 -25.71 -39.77 -29.85
C ARG A 80 -26.68 -39.66 -28.67
N GLU A 81 -26.30 -38.90 -27.66
CA GLU A 81 -27.13 -38.61 -26.49
C GLU A 81 -27.86 -37.27 -26.69
N ILE A 82 -29.03 -37.12 -26.04
CA ILE A 82 -29.75 -35.84 -26.02
C ILE A 82 -29.04 -34.96 -24.97
N PRO A 83 -28.58 -33.75 -25.33
CA PRO A 83 -27.92 -32.86 -24.36
C PRO A 83 -28.84 -32.52 -23.19
N ASP A 84 -28.38 -32.80 -21.97
CA ASP A 84 -29.02 -32.34 -20.75
C ASP A 84 -28.50 -30.94 -20.39
N PHE A 85 -29.32 -29.92 -20.64
CA PHE A 85 -28.96 -28.53 -20.42
C PHE A 85 -28.78 -28.21 -18.93
N ASP A 86 -29.52 -28.85 -18.02
CA ASP A 86 -29.41 -28.56 -16.58
C ASP A 86 -28.03 -29.01 -16.07
N ILE A 87 -27.59 -30.20 -16.47
CA ILE A 87 -26.25 -30.73 -16.14
C ILE A 87 -25.16 -29.86 -16.77
N ILE A 88 -25.31 -29.47 -18.04
CA ILE A 88 -24.36 -28.60 -18.74
C ILE A 88 -24.23 -27.25 -18.03
N HIS A 89 -25.35 -26.59 -17.71
CA HIS A 89 -25.34 -25.30 -17.04
C HIS A 89 -24.74 -25.38 -15.64
N HIS A 90 -25.06 -26.42 -14.87
CA HIS A 90 -24.45 -26.63 -13.55
C HIS A 90 -22.93 -26.84 -13.64
N THR A 91 -22.48 -27.64 -14.62
CA THR A 91 -21.05 -27.87 -14.87
C THR A 91 -20.33 -26.58 -15.24
N ILE A 92 -20.91 -25.77 -16.12
CA ILE A 92 -20.37 -24.45 -16.49
C ILE A 92 -20.34 -23.52 -15.26
N PHE A 93 -21.37 -23.54 -14.43
CA PHE A 93 -21.43 -22.70 -13.23
C PHE A 93 -20.29 -23.03 -12.26
N GLU A 94 -20.10 -24.30 -11.91
CA GLU A 94 -19.04 -24.74 -11.00
C GLU A 94 -17.64 -24.42 -11.54
N GLU A 95 -17.39 -24.69 -12.82
CA GLU A 95 -16.09 -24.42 -13.46
C GLU A 95 -15.76 -22.93 -13.51
N PHE A 96 -16.76 -22.06 -13.66
CA PHE A 96 -16.55 -20.62 -13.83
C PHE A 96 -16.78 -19.77 -12.57
N LYS A 97 -17.18 -20.36 -11.45
CA LYS A 97 -17.46 -19.68 -10.19
C LYS A 97 -16.28 -18.85 -9.67
N ALA A 98 -15.05 -19.36 -9.82
CA ALA A 98 -13.85 -18.66 -9.39
C ALA A 98 -13.61 -17.36 -10.20
N TRP A 99 -13.88 -17.40 -11.52
CA TRP A 99 -13.76 -16.20 -12.35
C TRP A 99 -14.85 -15.18 -12.06
N GLU A 100 -16.07 -15.62 -11.71
CA GLU A 100 -17.13 -14.70 -11.27
C GLU A 100 -16.75 -13.98 -9.96
N PHE A 101 -16.15 -14.71 -9.02
CA PHE A 101 -15.62 -14.10 -7.80
C PHE A 101 -14.51 -13.08 -8.11
N GLU A 102 -13.56 -13.45 -8.98
CA GLU A 102 -12.47 -12.55 -9.39
C GLU A 102 -12.98 -11.29 -10.10
N MET A 103 -14.00 -11.41 -10.96
CA MET A 103 -14.67 -10.27 -11.60
C MET A 103 -15.26 -9.33 -10.55
N GLY A 104 -15.92 -9.87 -9.53
CA GLY A 104 -16.47 -9.11 -8.42
C GLY A 104 -15.41 -8.35 -7.63
N GLU A 105 -14.29 -9.01 -7.29
CA GLU A 105 -13.18 -8.39 -6.56
C GLU A 105 -12.53 -7.26 -7.36
N ARG A 106 -12.31 -7.45 -8.66
CA ARG A 106 -11.77 -6.42 -9.55
C ARG A 106 -12.71 -5.22 -9.65
N ALA A 107 -14.02 -5.46 -9.81
CA ALA A 107 -15.03 -4.41 -9.82
C ALA A 107 -15.03 -3.63 -8.49
N ALA A 108 -15.02 -4.34 -7.37
CA ALA A 108 -14.97 -3.72 -6.04
C ALA A 108 -13.71 -2.88 -5.82
N SER A 109 -12.54 -3.32 -6.31
CA SER A 109 -11.31 -2.52 -6.25
C SER A 109 -11.41 -1.23 -7.06
N ILE A 110 -12.00 -1.27 -8.26
CA ILE A 110 -12.21 -0.08 -9.10
C ILE A 110 -13.17 0.89 -8.40
N ASP A 111 -14.26 0.38 -7.85
CA ASP A 111 -15.24 1.20 -7.12
C ASP A 111 -14.63 1.84 -5.87
N ARG A 112 -13.79 1.10 -5.12
CA ARG A 112 -13.02 1.66 -4.00
C ARG A 112 -12.11 2.80 -4.47
N ALA A 113 -11.29 2.57 -5.49
CA ALA A 113 -10.39 3.59 -6.02
C ALA A 113 -11.14 4.85 -6.49
N ARG A 114 -12.28 4.67 -7.16
CA ARG A 114 -13.16 5.77 -7.59
C ARG A 114 -13.76 6.53 -6.41
N ASN A 115 -14.23 5.83 -5.39
CA ASN A 115 -14.79 6.46 -4.20
C ASN A 115 -13.73 7.21 -3.41
N GLU A 116 -12.55 6.63 -3.23
CA GLU A 116 -11.39 7.30 -2.60
C GLU A 116 -10.97 8.53 -3.39
N SER A 117 -10.93 8.45 -4.72
CA SER A 117 -10.64 9.60 -5.59
C SER A 117 -11.65 10.75 -5.40
N LYS A 118 -12.93 10.42 -5.24
CA LYS A 118 -13.99 11.41 -4.95
C LYS A 118 -13.94 11.95 -3.52
N MET A 119 -13.55 11.12 -2.55
CA MET A 119 -13.46 11.45 -1.13
C MET A 119 -12.14 12.15 -0.77
N ALA A 120 -11.14 12.11 -1.65
CA ALA A 120 -9.89 12.86 -1.56
C ALA A 120 -10.13 14.36 -1.73
N ARG A 121 -10.91 14.94 -0.81
CA ARG A 121 -10.91 16.38 -0.56
C ARG A 121 -9.54 16.68 0.01
N PHE A 122 -8.78 17.52 -0.69
CA PHE A 122 -7.56 18.09 -0.12
C PHE A 122 -7.90 18.70 1.25
N ALA A 123 -7.15 18.33 2.28
CA ALA A 123 -7.30 18.93 3.59
C ALA A 123 -7.20 20.44 3.43
N THR A 124 -8.20 21.16 3.93
CA THR A 124 -8.15 22.62 3.91
C THR A 124 -6.95 23.09 4.73
N HIS A 125 -6.44 24.29 4.44
CA HIS A 125 -5.28 24.83 5.15
C HIS A 125 -5.45 24.77 6.69
N GLU A 126 -6.66 25.02 7.18
CA GLU A 126 -7.01 24.95 8.59
C GLU A 126 -6.93 23.53 9.16
N GLU A 127 -7.40 22.52 8.43
CA GLU A 127 -7.33 21.10 8.81
C GLU A 127 -5.89 20.61 8.87
N THR A 128 -5.05 21.02 7.91
CA THR A 128 -3.62 20.68 7.87
C THR A 128 -2.85 21.28 9.06
N ILE A 129 -3.20 22.51 9.48
CA ILE A 129 -2.63 23.13 10.68
C ILE A 129 -3.05 22.37 11.94
N LYS A 130 -4.34 22.00 12.05
CA LYS A 130 -4.87 21.23 13.19
C LYS A 130 -4.20 19.86 13.29
N CYS A 131 -4.07 19.12 12.19
CA CYS A 131 -3.37 17.85 12.14
C CYS A 131 -1.90 17.99 12.58
N ARG A 132 -1.18 19.01 12.08
CA ARG A 132 0.20 19.29 12.52
C ARG A 132 0.31 19.63 14.01
N LYS A 133 -0.69 20.30 14.58
CA LYS A 133 -0.73 20.61 16.01
C LYS A 133 -0.94 19.35 16.85
N LEU A 134 -1.93 18.52 16.49
CA LEU A 134 -2.22 17.25 17.17
C LEU A 134 -1.03 16.29 17.10
N PHE A 135 -0.39 16.18 15.94
CA PHE A 135 0.81 15.35 15.77
C PHE A 135 1.96 15.81 16.69
N ARG A 136 2.23 17.12 16.76
CA ARG A 136 3.23 17.67 17.69
C ARG A 136 2.90 17.36 19.15
N GLU A 137 1.62 17.40 19.54
CA GLU A 137 1.19 17.03 20.89
C GLU A 137 1.38 15.54 21.19
N ILE A 138 1.10 14.66 20.23
CA ILE A 138 1.32 13.22 20.35
C ILE A 138 2.81 12.90 20.47
N VAL A 139 3.63 13.45 19.59
CA VAL A 139 5.09 13.24 19.61
C VAL A 139 5.70 13.74 20.92
N LYS A 140 5.25 14.89 21.44
CA LYS A 140 5.68 15.39 22.75
C LYS A 140 5.35 14.43 23.90
N LYS A 141 4.18 13.78 23.87
CA LYS A 141 3.77 12.82 24.91
C LYS A 141 4.49 11.48 24.81
N LEU A 142 4.83 11.06 23.59
CA LEU A 142 5.52 9.80 23.32
C LEU A 142 7.05 9.92 23.40
N HIS A 143 7.58 11.15 23.58
CA HIS A 143 9.01 11.39 23.56
C HIS A 143 9.70 10.73 24.78
N PRO A 144 10.80 10.01 24.57
CA PRO A 144 11.68 9.48 25.62
C PRO A 144 12.00 10.44 26.75
N ASP A 145 12.18 11.73 26.44
CA ASP A 145 12.54 12.74 27.45
C ASP A 145 11.37 13.10 28.40
N VAL A 146 10.13 12.68 28.09
CA VAL A 146 8.94 12.89 28.94
C VAL A 146 8.58 11.63 29.75
N ILE A 147 8.98 10.45 29.27
CA ILE A 147 8.75 9.16 29.93
C ILE A 147 10.09 8.71 30.52
N GLY A 148 10.36 9.10 31.77
CA GLY A 148 11.59 8.76 32.49
C GLY A 148 11.93 7.27 32.47
N GLU A 149 13.20 6.99 32.15
CA GLU A 149 13.91 5.70 31.99
C GLU A 149 13.22 4.57 31.21
N HIS A 150 13.87 4.22 30.10
CA HIS A 150 13.58 3.07 29.25
C HIS A 150 14.16 1.76 29.83
N THR A 151 13.31 0.74 30.01
CA THR A 151 13.74 -0.65 30.17
C THR A 151 14.57 -1.08 28.96
N GLU A 152 15.51 -2.03 29.10
CA GLU A 152 16.51 -2.39 28.07
C GLU A 152 15.94 -2.70 26.67
N ALA A 153 14.70 -3.16 26.56
CA ALA A 153 13.99 -3.36 25.30
C ALA A 153 13.73 -2.06 24.49
N GLN A 154 13.75 -0.89 25.14
CA GLN A 154 13.51 0.42 24.54
C GLN A 154 14.81 1.19 24.24
N LYS A 155 15.98 0.72 24.69
CA LYS A 155 17.30 1.30 24.34
C LYS A 155 17.67 1.11 22.87
N PHE A 156 17.12 0.10 22.21
CA PHE A 156 17.19 -0.08 20.74
C PHE A 156 16.56 1.07 19.94
N SER A 157 15.91 1.99 20.65
CA SER A 157 15.20 3.12 20.07
C SER A 157 15.85 4.48 20.29
N GLY A 158 17.06 4.49 20.87
CA GLY A 158 17.92 5.68 21.02
C GLY A 158 18.34 6.32 19.68
N CYS A 159 18.28 5.59 18.57
CA CYS A 159 18.40 6.16 17.21
C CYS A 159 17.22 7.06 16.81
N ARG A 160 16.12 7.11 17.57
CA ARG A 160 14.94 7.91 17.23
C ARG A 160 15.06 9.39 17.57
N ARG A 161 16.09 9.81 18.32
CA ARG A 161 16.28 11.23 18.67
C ARG A 161 16.62 12.06 17.43
N ASN A 162 17.43 11.53 16.50
CA ASN A 162 17.66 12.16 15.20
C ASN A 162 16.46 11.96 14.26
N MET A 163 15.86 10.77 14.18
CA MET A 163 14.75 10.49 13.27
C MET A 163 13.50 11.36 13.55
N LEU A 164 13.15 11.60 14.83
CA LEU A 164 12.01 12.47 15.18
C LEU A 164 12.31 13.96 15.00
N ILE A 165 13.56 14.40 15.17
CA ILE A 165 13.98 15.78 14.88
C ILE A 165 14.04 15.98 13.35
N GLN A 166 14.56 15.02 12.58
CA GLN A 166 14.54 15.03 11.11
C GLN A 166 13.11 15.10 10.58
N PHE A 167 12.18 14.31 11.11
CA PHE A 167 10.78 14.31 10.70
C PHE A 167 10.06 15.62 11.09
N ALA A 168 10.42 16.21 12.23
CA ALA A 168 9.92 17.53 12.64
C ALA A 168 10.51 18.68 11.79
N ILE A 169 11.72 18.52 11.24
CA ILE A 169 12.34 19.46 10.30
C ILE A 169 11.73 19.32 8.90
N LEU A 170 11.52 18.09 8.40
CA LEU A 170 10.88 17.78 7.11
C LEU A 170 9.48 18.39 6.98
N MET A 171 8.69 18.41 8.06
CA MET A 171 7.34 18.99 8.07
C MET A 171 7.31 20.53 8.21
N ASN A 172 8.46 21.18 8.38
CA ASN A 172 8.62 22.64 8.39
C ASN A 172 9.30 23.19 7.11
N SER A 173 9.87 22.34 6.26
CA SER A 173 10.60 22.75 5.04
C SER A 173 9.73 23.17 3.85
N ASP A 174 8.41 22.97 3.90
CA ASP A 174 7.47 23.49 2.88
C ASP A 174 7.17 25.00 3.02
N GLN A 175 8.07 25.77 3.64
CA GLN A 175 8.06 27.25 3.58
C GLN A 175 8.93 27.81 2.44
N LEU A 176 9.33 26.99 1.47
CA LEU A 176 9.94 27.44 0.21
C LEU A 176 9.05 27.12 -1.00
N LEU A 177 7.83 27.68 -0.98
CA LEU A 177 7.08 28.13 -2.15
C LEU A 177 6.19 29.31 -1.75
#